data_AF-A0A0D3VCC0-F1
#
_entry.id   AF-A0A0D3VCC0-F1
#
_cell.length_a   1.000
_cell.length_b   1.000
_cell.length_c   1.000
_cell.angle_alpha   90.00
_cell.angle_beta   90.00
_cell.angle_gamma   90.00
#
_symmetry.space_group_name_H-M   'P 1'
#
loop_
_entity.id
_entity.type
_entity.pdbx_description
1 polymer ?
#
loop_
_entity_poly.entity_id
_entity_poly.type
_entity_poly.pdbx_seq_one_letter_code
_entity_poly.pdbx_strand_id
1 'polypeptide(L)'
;MLDFKPQNKHPMIHSKNFGEIEILNPRSTLGISICSNNKARVNKYVRDTGNKSHQLRYELSTKDWRNIFFEDFNMSCPITQLPAPFHEIHLGHFIPIHWGVGGSFVGNVFPIYGPLNISMRDYNPLDYLEWENPDFPIHPEGVDFLVDYLARCNGLTVEEYKDYVNSCYVKYRKGRY
;
A
#
# COMPACT_ATOMS: atom_id res chain seq x y z
N MET A 1 -3.26 25.32 33.81
CA MET A 1 -3.76 24.03 33.29
C MET A 1 -4.70 24.38 32.16
N LEU A 2 -4.29 24.13 30.92
CA LEU A 2 -5.09 24.44 29.73
C LEU A 2 -5.73 23.14 29.25
N ASP A 3 -7.05 23.09 29.35
CA ASP A 3 -7.88 21.96 28.92
C ASP A 3 -7.87 21.83 27.40
N PHE A 4 -7.36 20.70 26.92
CA PHE A 4 -7.39 20.33 25.51
C PHE A 4 -8.79 19.81 25.18
N LYS A 5 -9.63 20.64 24.54
CA LYS A 5 -10.88 20.17 23.91
C LYS A 5 -10.57 19.73 22.48
N PRO A 6 -10.84 18.46 22.08
CA PRO A 6 -10.68 18.05 20.70
C PRO A 6 -11.79 18.69 19.87
N GLN A 7 -11.45 19.64 19.01
CA GLN A 7 -12.36 20.20 18.01
C GLN A 7 -12.04 19.64 16.63
N ASN A 8 -13.14 19.34 15.92
CA ASN A 8 -13.27 18.99 14.50
C ASN A 8 -13.20 17.51 14.13
N LYS A 9 -14.34 16.85 14.36
CA LYS A 9 -14.85 15.80 13.47
C LYS A 9 -14.96 16.40 12.07
N HIS A 10 -14.17 15.90 11.11
CA HIS A 10 -14.40 16.20 9.70
C HIS A 10 -15.86 15.85 9.35
N PRO A 11 -16.60 16.74 8.70
CA PRO A 11 -17.97 16.44 8.29
C PRO A 11 -17.92 15.31 7.26
N MET A 12 -18.61 14.20 7.56
CA MET A 12 -18.97 13.21 6.56
C MET A 12 -19.80 13.93 5.49
N ILE A 13 -19.22 14.13 4.31
CA ILE A 13 -19.93 14.71 3.19
C ILE A 13 -20.93 13.64 2.73
N HIS A 14 -22.18 13.82 3.16
CA HIS A 14 -23.32 13.11 2.60
C HIS A 14 -23.36 13.39 1.09
N SER A 15 -23.34 12.29 0.34
CA SER A 15 -23.41 12.17 -1.10
C SER A 15 -24.35 13.21 -1.75
N LYS A 16 -23.80 14.01 -2.67
CA LYS A 16 -24.59 14.66 -3.71
C LYS A 16 -24.17 14.08 -5.05
N ASN A 17 -25.10 13.32 -5.63
CA ASN A 17 -25.22 12.88 -7.02
C ASN A 17 -24.04 13.21 -7.94
N PHE A 18 -23.12 12.24 -8.10
CA PHE A 18 -22.35 12.13 -9.34
C PHE A 18 -23.16 11.26 -10.31
N GLY A 19 -23.44 11.84 -11.48
CA GLY A 19 -24.25 11.22 -12.54
C GLY A 19 -23.73 9.84 -12.95
N GLU A 20 -24.66 9.07 -13.47
CA GLU A 20 -24.54 7.68 -13.91
C GLU A 20 -23.20 7.38 -14.61
N ILE A 21 -22.31 6.67 -13.92
CA ILE A 21 -21.32 5.82 -14.56
C ILE A 21 -21.97 4.45 -14.65
N GLU A 22 -22.28 4.01 -15.87
CA GLU A 22 -22.79 2.67 -16.15
C GLU A 22 -21.79 1.63 -15.64
N ILE A 23 -22.06 1.10 -14.45
CA ILE A 23 -21.47 -0.14 -13.97
C ILE A 23 -22.23 -1.26 -14.68
N LEU A 24 -21.63 -1.83 -15.73
CA LEU A 24 -22.13 -3.04 -16.38
C LEU A 24 -21.98 -4.24 -15.41
N ASN A 25 -22.99 -4.38 -14.53
CA ASN A 25 -23.75 -5.57 -14.12
C ASN A 25 -23.04 -6.94 -13.86
N PRO A 26 -23.61 -7.86 -13.05
CA PRO A 26 -24.38 -7.75 -11.79
C PRO A 26 -23.95 -8.83 -10.75
N ARG A 27 -24.65 -8.85 -9.59
CA ARG A 27 -24.84 -9.99 -8.65
C ARG A 27 -23.69 -10.20 -7.65
N SER A 28 -23.88 -10.30 -6.36
CA SER A 28 -25.04 -10.22 -5.47
C SER A 28 -24.43 -10.32 -4.06
N THR A 29 -24.86 -9.41 -3.18
CA THR A 29 -24.95 -9.58 -1.72
C THR A 29 -24.53 -10.94 -1.15
N LEU A 30 -23.41 -11.00 -0.40
CA LEU A 30 -23.28 -11.63 0.93
C LEU A 30 -21.81 -11.67 1.38
N GLY A 31 -21.58 -11.51 2.68
CA GLY A 31 -20.48 -12.23 3.35
C GLY A 31 -19.26 -11.42 3.78
N ILE A 32 -19.40 -10.82 4.97
CA ILE A 32 -18.48 -10.84 6.13
C ILE A 32 -17.14 -11.60 5.99
N SER A 33 -16.08 -10.98 6.56
CA SER A 33 -14.75 -11.53 6.95
C SER A 33 -13.80 -11.80 5.76
N ILE A 34 -12.49 -11.57 5.80
CA ILE A 34 -11.47 -12.02 6.77
C ILE A 34 -10.23 -11.11 6.64
N CYS A 35 -9.81 -10.48 7.74
CA CYS A 35 -8.47 -9.90 7.88
C CYS A 35 -7.83 -10.49 9.15
N SER A 36 -7.75 -11.81 9.18
CA SER A 36 -7.14 -12.55 10.29
C SER A 36 -6.70 -13.92 9.76
N ASN A 37 -5.50 -13.98 9.17
CA ASN A 37 -4.61 -15.15 9.18
C ASN A 37 -3.32 -15.02 8.33
N ASN A 38 -2.70 -13.83 8.21
CA ASN A 38 -1.41 -13.71 7.51
C ASN A 38 -0.16 -13.90 8.41
N LYS A 39 -0.32 -13.94 9.74
CA LYS A 39 0.81 -14.07 10.68
C LYS A 39 1.64 -15.34 10.44
N ALA A 40 1.00 -16.46 10.09
CA ALA A 40 1.70 -17.72 9.81
C ALA A 40 2.42 -17.73 8.44
N ARG A 41 1.93 -16.98 7.44
CA ARG A 41 2.50 -16.98 6.08
C ARG A 41 3.72 -16.06 5.96
N VAL A 42 3.69 -14.90 6.64
CA VAL A 42 4.87 -14.01 6.75
C VAL A 42 5.95 -14.67 7.62
N ASN A 43 5.60 -15.25 8.77
CA ASN A 43 6.57 -15.97 9.63
C ASN A 43 7.17 -17.21 8.97
N LYS A 44 6.42 -17.90 8.10
CA LYS A 44 6.96 -18.98 7.28
C LYS A 44 7.97 -18.45 6.24
N TYR A 45 7.68 -17.33 5.59
CA TYR A 45 8.60 -16.70 4.63
C TYR A 45 9.91 -16.23 5.29
N VAL A 46 9.85 -15.69 6.51
CA VAL A 46 11.06 -15.36 7.31
C VAL A 46 11.91 -16.61 7.56
N ARG A 47 11.28 -17.77 7.81
CA ARG A 47 11.97 -19.05 8.05
C ARG A 47 12.47 -19.75 6.78
N ASP A 48 11.77 -19.61 5.66
CA ASP A 48 11.99 -20.41 4.44
C ASP A 48 12.96 -19.76 3.42
N THR A 49 13.59 -18.61 3.72
CA THR A 49 14.45 -17.89 2.75
C THR A 49 15.83 -18.51 2.45
N GLY A 50 15.94 -19.84 2.56
CA GLY A 50 16.92 -20.62 1.84
C GLY A 50 16.41 -21.04 0.46
N ASN A 51 16.70 -20.21 -0.56
CA ASN A 51 16.54 -20.48 -2.00
C ASN A 51 15.14 -20.84 -2.55
N LYS A 52 14.59 -19.96 -3.40
CA LYS A 52 14.15 -20.25 -4.78
C LYS A 52 13.42 -19.03 -5.34
N SER A 53 14.12 -18.30 -6.19
CA SER A 53 13.61 -17.74 -7.43
C SER A 53 12.23 -18.32 -7.84
N HIS A 54 11.18 -17.47 -7.95
CA HIS A 54 9.79 -17.76 -8.42
C HIS A 54 8.60 -17.69 -7.42
N GLN A 55 8.64 -16.87 -6.35
CA GLN A 55 7.50 -16.75 -5.42
C GLN A 55 6.90 -15.34 -5.34
N LEU A 56 6.52 -14.76 -6.49
CA LEU A 56 5.64 -13.60 -6.47
C LEU A 56 4.24 -14.04 -6.02
N ARG A 57 3.74 -13.45 -4.94
CA ARG A 57 2.38 -13.67 -4.44
C ARG A 57 1.41 -12.85 -5.27
N TYR A 58 0.43 -13.50 -5.89
CA TYR A 58 -0.68 -12.86 -6.58
C TYR A 58 -1.98 -13.29 -5.91
N GLU A 59 -2.46 -12.45 -4.99
CA GLU A 59 -3.62 -12.74 -4.13
C GLU A 59 -4.62 -11.57 -4.11
N LEU A 60 -4.45 -10.54 -4.95
CA LEU A 60 -5.42 -9.44 -5.04
C LEU A 60 -6.71 -9.90 -5.76
N SER A 61 -7.81 -9.87 -5.04
CA SER A 61 -9.14 -9.90 -5.64
C SER A 61 -9.60 -8.49 -6.04
N THR A 62 -10.62 -8.40 -6.89
CA THR A 62 -11.29 -7.12 -7.21
C THR A 62 -11.82 -6.41 -5.96
N LYS A 63 -12.25 -7.17 -4.95
CA LYS A 63 -12.72 -6.64 -3.67
C LYS A 63 -11.57 -5.98 -2.90
N ASP A 64 -10.40 -6.60 -2.86
CA ASP A 64 -9.22 -6.04 -2.20
C ASP A 64 -8.81 -4.72 -2.87
N TRP A 65 -8.79 -4.72 -4.21
CA TRP A 65 -8.48 -3.53 -5.00
C TRP A 65 -9.42 -2.37 -4.65
N ARG A 66 -10.73 -2.64 -4.60
CA ARG A 66 -11.73 -1.65 -4.22
C ARG A 66 -11.51 -1.17 -2.79
N ASN A 67 -11.28 -2.06 -1.83
CA ASN A 67 -11.11 -1.69 -0.43
C ASN A 67 -9.89 -0.80 -0.24
N ILE A 68 -8.75 -1.18 -0.82
CA ILE A 68 -7.54 -0.38 -0.81
C ILE A 68 -7.84 1.03 -1.34
N PHE A 69 -8.40 1.14 -2.55
CA PHE A 69 -8.61 2.45 -3.16
C PHE A 69 -9.67 3.28 -2.45
N PHE A 70 -10.86 2.74 -2.19
CA PHE A 70 -12.00 3.53 -1.73
C PHE A 70 -12.08 3.63 -0.21
N GLU A 71 -11.82 2.54 0.51
CA GLU A 71 -12.05 2.49 1.96
C GLU A 71 -10.81 2.89 2.74
N ASP A 72 -9.64 2.38 2.36
CA ASP A 72 -8.41 2.56 3.14
C ASP A 72 -7.70 3.90 2.81
N PHE A 73 -7.76 4.33 1.55
CA PHE A 73 -7.01 5.50 1.06
C PHE A 73 -7.89 6.60 0.44
N ASN A 74 -9.22 6.42 0.40
CA ASN A 74 -10.17 7.40 -0.12
C ASN A 74 -9.75 8.01 -1.49
N MET A 75 -9.39 7.12 -2.42
CA MET A 75 -8.99 7.41 -3.80
C MET A 75 -7.79 8.37 -3.92
N SER A 76 -6.91 8.39 -2.92
CA SER A 76 -5.80 9.35 -2.85
C SER A 76 -4.45 8.65 -2.68
N CYS A 77 -3.39 9.23 -3.25
CA CYS A 77 -2.03 8.77 -2.97
C CYS A 77 -1.66 9.18 -1.53
N PRO A 78 -1.24 8.26 -0.65
CA PRO A 78 -0.86 8.62 0.72
C PRO A 78 0.39 9.49 0.75
N ILE A 79 1.33 9.26 -0.17
CA ILE A 79 2.63 9.95 -0.20
C ILE A 79 2.47 11.41 -0.64
N THR A 80 1.68 11.67 -1.69
CA THR A 80 1.51 13.02 -2.24
C THR A 80 0.22 13.70 -1.81
N GLN A 81 -0.68 12.96 -1.15
CA GLN A 81 -2.05 13.38 -0.80
C GLN A 81 -2.91 13.81 -2.01
N LEU A 82 -2.44 13.53 -3.23
CA LEU A 82 -3.17 13.88 -4.45
C LEU A 82 -4.33 12.90 -4.68
N PRO A 83 -5.57 13.40 -4.88
CA PRO A 83 -6.73 12.56 -5.10
C PRO A 83 -7.02 12.31 -6.59
N ALA A 84 -7.61 11.15 -6.89
CA ALA A 84 -8.35 10.91 -8.12
C ALA A 84 -9.71 11.65 -8.10
N PRO A 85 -10.33 11.93 -9.27
CA PRO A 85 -9.83 11.69 -10.62
C PRO A 85 -8.92 12.81 -11.16
N PHE A 86 -8.60 13.83 -10.33
CA PHE A 86 -7.80 14.98 -10.74
C PHE A 86 -6.36 14.60 -11.08
N HIS A 87 -5.86 13.52 -10.49
CA HIS A 87 -4.53 12.99 -10.73
C HIS A 87 -4.61 11.53 -11.15
N GLU A 88 -3.67 11.13 -12.00
CA GLU A 88 -3.50 9.73 -12.38
C GLU A 88 -2.97 8.93 -11.18
N ILE A 89 -3.83 8.08 -10.62
CA ILE A 89 -3.48 7.20 -9.50
C ILE A 89 -3.34 5.77 -10.03
N HIS A 90 -2.18 5.16 -9.81
CA HIS A 90 -1.87 3.77 -10.13
C HIS A 90 -2.00 2.88 -8.89
N LEU A 91 -2.07 1.57 -9.10
CA LEU A 91 -1.73 0.60 -8.06
C LEU A 91 -0.21 0.41 -8.07
N GLY A 92 0.45 0.90 -7.02
CA GLY A 92 1.89 0.73 -6.82
C GLY A 92 2.20 -0.54 -6.04
N HIS A 93 3.46 -0.95 -6.10
CA HIS A 93 4.03 -1.99 -5.23
C HIS A 93 5.09 -1.36 -4.33
N PHE A 94 4.94 -1.49 -3.02
CA PHE A 94 5.93 -0.96 -2.08
C PHE A 94 7.25 -1.72 -2.22
N ILE A 95 7.21 -3.06 -2.17
CA ILE A 95 8.29 -3.93 -2.63
C ILE A 95 8.13 -4.13 -4.14
N PRO A 96 9.01 -3.56 -4.98
CA PRO A 96 8.90 -3.66 -6.43
C PRO A 96 8.91 -5.11 -6.92
N ILE A 97 8.02 -5.44 -7.86
CA ILE A 97 7.96 -6.76 -8.49
C ILE A 97 9.32 -7.16 -9.11
N HIS A 98 10.07 -6.18 -9.62
CA HIS A 98 11.36 -6.40 -10.27
C HIS A 98 12.43 -6.97 -9.32
N TRP A 99 12.23 -6.88 -8.00
CA TRP A 99 13.12 -7.49 -7.02
C TRP A 99 13.01 -9.01 -6.97
N GLY A 100 12.07 -9.63 -7.70
CA GLY A 100 11.87 -11.09 -7.70
C GLY A 100 11.30 -11.63 -6.38
N VAL A 101 10.93 -10.72 -5.46
CA VAL A 101 10.31 -10.99 -4.15
C VAL A 101 9.11 -10.06 -3.96
N GLY A 102 8.13 -10.49 -3.18
CA GLY A 102 6.89 -9.73 -2.98
C GLY A 102 5.77 -10.18 -3.93
N GLY A 103 5.17 -9.24 -4.65
CA GLY A 103 4.05 -9.48 -5.57
C GLY A 103 2.83 -8.60 -5.32
N SER A 104 1.71 -8.95 -5.95
CA SER A 104 0.44 -8.23 -5.81
C SER A 104 -0.44 -8.90 -4.74
N PHE A 105 -0.32 -8.44 -3.50
CA PHE A 105 -1.14 -8.87 -2.37
C PHE A 105 -1.40 -7.71 -1.41
N VAL A 106 -2.46 -7.80 -0.60
CA VAL A 106 -2.77 -6.82 0.47
C VAL A 106 -1.60 -6.76 1.45
N GLY A 107 -1.02 -5.58 1.65
CA GLY A 107 0.21 -5.39 2.41
C GLY A 107 1.49 -5.25 1.58
N ASN A 108 1.37 -5.24 0.25
CA ASN A 108 2.43 -4.76 -0.64
C ASN A 108 1.96 -3.76 -1.70
N VAL A 109 0.66 -3.54 -1.83
CA VAL A 109 0.10 -2.62 -2.83
C VAL A 109 -0.63 -1.46 -2.17
N PHE A 110 -0.66 -0.33 -2.87
CA PHE A 110 -1.30 0.90 -2.41
C PHE A 110 -1.57 1.84 -3.60
N PRO A 111 -2.49 2.81 -3.48
CA PRO A 111 -2.67 3.83 -4.51
C PRO A 111 -1.48 4.79 -4.51
N ILE A 112 -0.94 5.09 -5.68
CA ILE A 112 0.21 5.98 -5.83
C ILE A 112 0.03 6.90 -7.02
N TYR A 113 0.50 8.15 -6.92
CA TYR A 113 0.55 9.06 -8.04
C TYR A 113 1.43 8.50 -9.17
N GLY A 114 0.90 8.41 -10.38
CA GLY A 114 1.52 7.72 -11.52
C GLY A 114 2.97 8.17 -11.81
N PRO A 115 3.25 9.47 -11.96
CA PRO A 115 4.60 9.98 -12.14
C PRO A 115 5.57 9.63 -11.01
N LEU A 116 5.12 9.67 -9.75
CA LEU A 116 5.94 9.24 -8.61
C LEU A 116 6.25 7.75 -8.70
N ASN A 117 5.25 6.91 -9.01
CA ASN A 117 5.42 5.47 -9.19
C ASN A 117 6.46 5.13 -10.28
N ILE A 118 6.39 5.83 -11.42
CA ILE A 118 7.34 5.69 -12.52
C ILE A 118 8.75 6.11 -12.09
N SER A 119 8.88 7.16 -11.27
CA SER A 119 10.17 7.66 -10.78
C SER A 119 10.80 6.74 -9.73
N MET A 120 9.97 6.12 -8.87
CA MET A 120 10.42 5.16 -7.84
C MET A 120 11.03 3.87 -8.42
N ARG A 121 10.59 3.43 -9.61
CA ARG A 121 11.14 2.26 -10.34
C ARG A 121 11.37 1.03 -9.45
N ASP A 122 12.64 0.65 -9.28
CA ASP A 122 13.14 -0.47 -8.49
C ASP A 122 14.04 0.00 -7.32
N TYR A 123 13.99 1.30 -6.98
CA TYR A 123 14.68 1.82 -5.80
C TYR A 123 14.07 1.24 -4.53
N ASN A 124 14.86 1.23 -3.45
CA ASN A 124 14.34 0.94 -2.13
C ASN A 124 13.33 2.03 -1.73
N PRO A 125 12.04 1.71 -1.54
CA PRO A 125 11.02 2.72 -1.27
C PRO A 125 11.29 3.46 0.05
N LEU A 126 11.90 2.81 1.04
CA LEU A 126 12.23 3.42 2.32
C LEU A 126 13.28 4.51 2.13
N ASP A 127 14.36 4.19 1.42
CA ASP A 127 15.42 5.16 1.13
C ASP A 127 14.92 6.26 0.18
N TYR A 128 14.13 5.91 -0.83
CA TYR A 128 13.64 6.85 -1.84
C TYR A 128 12.70 7.91 -1.24
N LEU A 129 11.84 7.50 -0.29
CA LEU A 129 10.83 8.37 0.31
C LEU A 129 11.36 9.18 1.50
N GLU A 130 12.56 8.87 1.99
CA GLU A 130 13.25 9.68 3.02
C GLU A 130 13.93 10.93 2.43
N TRP A 131 14.13 10.98 1.11
CA TRP A 131 14.84 12.09 0.47
C TRP A 131 13.90 13.22 0.07
N GLU A 132 14.36 14.46 0.26
CA GLU A 132 13.70 15.63 -0.34
C GLU A 132 13.75 15.49 -1.86
N ASN A 133 12.59 15.23 -2.46
CA ASN A 133 12.44 15.15 -3.90
C ASN A 133 11.80 16.44 -4.41
N PRO A 134 12.52 17.28 -5.17
CA PRO A 134 11.98 18.56 -5.65
C PRO A 134 10.86 18.39 -6.69
N ASP A 135 10.74 17.20 -7.31
CA ASP A 135 9.77 16.94 -8.37
C ASP A 135 8.40 16.50 -7.82
N PHE A 136 8.32 16.09 -6.55
CA PHE A 136 7.09 15.57 -5.95
C PHE A 136 6.85 16.11 -4.54
N PRO A 137 5.61 16.49 -4.19
CA PRO A 137 5.26 16.87 -2.83
C PRO A 137 5.19 15.60 -1.96
N ILE A 138 6.30 15.19 -1.35
CA ILE A 138 6.33 14.04 -0.43
C ILE A 138 5.92 14.53 0.96
N HIS A 139 4.84 13.95 1.49
CA HIS A 139 4.30 14.24 2.81
C HIS A 139 4.76 13.17 3.82
N PRO A 140 5.64 13.48 4.78
CA PRO A 140 6.17 12.51 5.74
C PRO A 140 5.09 11.74 6.50
N GLU A 141 4.03 12.43 6.93
CA GLU A 141 2.89 11.83 7.63
C GLU A 141 2.16 10.78 6.77
N GLY A 142 2.15 10.99 5.46
CA GLY A 142 1.58 10.07 4.49
C GLY A 142 2.44 8.83 4.26
N VAL A 143 3.76 9.01 4.27
CA VAL A 143 4.73 7.91 4.24
C VAL A 143 4.62 7.07 5.51
N ASP A 144 4.58 7.70 6.68
CA ASP A 144 4.43 7.01 7.97
C ASP A 144 3.13 6.21 8.03
N PHE A 145 2.01 6.82 7.61
CA PHE A 145 0.72 6.13 7.51
C PHE A 145 0.78 4.92 6.57
N LEU A 146 1.40 5.07 5.39
CA LEU A 146 1.53 3.98 4.42
C LEU A 146 2.34 2.82 5.01
N VAL A 147 3.49 3.10 5.65
CA VAL A 147 4.34 2.06 6.23
C VAL A 147 3.62 1.36 7.39
N ASP A 148 2.93 2.09 8.27
CA ASP A 148 2.10 1.51 9.33
C ASP A 148 0.97 0.63 8.76
N TYR A 149 0.25 1.12 7.74
CA TYR A 149 -0.80 0.36 7.07
C TYR A 149 -0.27 -0.97 6.52
N LEU A 150 0.83 -0.93 5.77
CA LEU A 150 1.42 -2.12 5.17
C LEU A 150 1.96 -3.08 6.25
N ALA A 151 2.55 -2.57 7.33
CA ALA A 151 2.97 -3.37 8.47
C ALA A 151 1.79 -4.12 9.11
N ARG A 152 0.68 -3.41 9.39
CA ARG A 152 -0.55 -4.00 9.92
C ARG A 152 -1.15 -5.06 9.01
N CYS A 153 -1.18 -4.83 7.70
CA CYS A 153 -1.65 -5.83 6.71
C CYS A 153 -0.82 -7.12 6.73
N ASN A 154 0.46 -7.03 7.09
CA ASN A 154 1.36 -8.18 7.23
C ASN A 154 1.39 -8.75 8.66
N GLY A 155 0.71 -8.12 9.63
CA GLY A 155 0.74 -8.51 11.04
C GLY A 155 2.11 -8.29 11.69
N LEU A 156 2.84 -7.28 11.23
CA LEU A 156 4.16 -6.85 11.69
C LEU A 156 4.06 -5.49 12.39
N THR A 157 5.05 -5.19 13.22
CA THR A 157 5.36 -3.80 13.62
C THR A 157 5.97 -3.03 12.44
N VAL A 158 6.01 -1.70 12.55
CA VAL A 158 6.63 -0.83 11.54
C VAL A 158 8.10 -1.19 11.34
N GLU A 159 8.84 -1.40 12.42
CA GLU A 159 10.26 -1.76 12.40
C GLU A 159 10.47 -3.13 11.73
N GLU A 160 9.68 -4.15 12.11
CA GLU A 160 9.75 -5.46 11.47
C GLU A 160 9.41 -5.41 9.97
N TYR A 161 8.47 -4.55 9.57
CA TYR A 161 8.13 -4.36 8.16
C TYR A 161 9.27 -3.66 7.40
N LYS A 162 9.88 -2.63 7.98
CA LYS A 162 11.05 -1.96 7.39
C LYS A 162 12.23 -2.93 7.24
N ASP A 163 12.52 -3.72 8.26
CA ASP A 163 13.54 -4.77 8.23
C ASP A 163 13.25 -5.81 7.14
N TYR A 164 11.98 -6.20 7.00
CA TYR A 164 11.53 -7.12 5.96
C TYR A 164 11.80 -6.54 4.55
N VAL A 165 11.37 -5.30 4.28
CA VAL A 165 11.60 -4.60 3.00
C VAL A 165 13.09 -4.49 2.69
N ASN A 166 13.90 -4.07 3.66
CA ASN A 166 15.35 -3.97 3.50
C ASN A 166 16.00 -5.35 3.25
N SER A 167 15.51 -6.42 3.89
CA SER A 167 15.98 -7.79 3.62
C SER A 167 15.68 -8.23 2.18
N CYS A 168 14.51 -7.84 1.65
CA CYS A 168 14.12 -8.05 0.26
C CYS A 168 15.05 -7.27 -0.68
N TYR A 169 15.38 -6.01 -0.36
CA TYR A 169 16.33 -5.21 -1.13
C TYR A 169 17.78 -5.74 -1.07
N VAL A 170 18.25 -6.25 0.07
CA VAL A 170 19.57 -6.87 0.16
C VAL A 170 19.65 -8.14 -0.67
N LYS A 171 18.57 -8.94 -0.67
CA LYS A 171 18.43 -10.03 -1.63
C LYS A 171 18.53 -9.43 -3.02
N TYR A 172 17.70 -8.43 -3.37
CA TYR A 172 17.73 -7.44 -4.47
C TYR A 172 19.07 -7.21 -5.18
N ARG A 173 20.02 -6.80 -4.35
CA ARG A 173 21.32 -6.35 -4.81
C ARG A 173 22.32 -7.50 -5.02
N LYS A 174 22.01 -8.69 -4.50
CA LYS A 174 22.87 -9.89 -4.59
C LYS A 174 22.51 -10.82 -5.74
N GLY A 175 21.48 -10.50 -6.54
CA GLY A 175 21.03 -11.35 -7.65
C GLY A 175 20.50 -12.72 -7.20
N ARG A 176 19.86 -12.79 -6.03
CA ARG A 176 19.40 -14.05 -5.39
C ARG A 176 17.88 -14.28 -5.54
N TYR A 177 17.38 -14.30 -6.78
CA TYR A 177 16.00 -14.68 -7.17
C TYR A 177 16.00 -15.30 -8.57
#